data_AF-A1TSE4-F1
#
_entry.id   AF-A1TSE4-F1
#
_cell.length_a   1.000
_cell.length_b   1.000
_cell.length_c   1.000
_cell.angle_alpha   90.00
_cell.angle_beta   90.00
_cell.angle_gamma   90.00
#
_symmetry.space_group_name_H-M   'P 1'
#
loop_
_entity.id
_entity.type
_entity.pdbx_description
1 polymer ?
#
loop_
_entity_poly.entity_id
_entity_poly.type
_entity_poly.pdbx_seq_one_letter_code
_entity_poly.pdbx_strand_id
1 'polypeptide(L)'
;MEGFPEPVLDEHRALLAEYGRAQQRCSRDLAEQARRIEALQAEVVKLRARALVAETALAYAREDRRSQEEALPGLRRRRALARQVEGLTQRLQNLMREVLHWQWRAAARAGAAHAAGAGKGAAGRPEPAMPAPHAVVCIARGPGGALVAQPFGPGESPPSGDAGQPGAASSLPGDAAAFEASLRAADFVICQTGCVGHDDYWRVQDHCRRTGKPCVLVDQPQVVHVVRGLSRPAPAVAEG
;
A
#
# COMPACT_ATOMS: atom_id res chain seq x y z
N MET A 1 -40.01 79.53 -69.71
CA MET A 1 -39.50 78.26 -69.17
C MET A 1 -37.99 78.35 -69.17
N GLU A 2 -37.41 78.92 -68.11
CA GLU A 2 -35.96 78.92 -67.93
C GLU A 2 -35.53 77.48 -67.62
N GLY A 3 -34.73 76.90 -68.52
CA GLY A 3 -34.16 75.57 -68.30
C GLY A 3 -33.20 75.60 -67.12
N PHE A 4 -33.14 74.50 -66.37
CA PHE A 4 -32.16 74.35 -65.29
C PHE A 4 -30.74 74.51 -65.86
N PRO A 5 -29.84 75.18 -65.12
CA PRO A 5 -28.46 75.36 -65.56
C PRO A 5 -27.79 73.98 -65.71
N GLU A 6 -27.22 73.73 -66.90
CA GLU A 6 -26.49 72.49 -67.29
C GLU A 6 -25.63 71.86 -66.18
N PRO A 7 -24.82 72.64 -65.41
CA PRO A 7 -23.99 72.09 -64.33
C PRO A 7 -24.78 71.31 -63.26
N VAL A 8 -26.00 71.75 -62.95
CA VAL A 8 -26.86 71.09 -61.95
C VAL A 8 -27.37 69.75 -62.45
N LEU A 9 -27.62 69.62 -63.77
CA LEU A 9 -28.06 68.36 -64.36
C LEU A 9 -26.93 67.31 -64.36
N ASP A 10 -25.69 67.74 -64.59
CA ASP A 10 -24.54 66.84 -64.57
C ASP A 10 -24.18 66.38 -63.15
N GLU A 11 -24.23 67.28 -62.16
CA GLU A 11 -24.09 66.91 -60.75
C GLU A 11 -25.19 65.94 -60.32
N HIS A 12 -26.44 66.19 -60.72
CA HIS A 12 -27.55 65.28 -60.43
C HIS A 12 -27.33 63.88 -61.03
N ARG A 13 -26.85 63.79 -62.28
CA ARG A 13 -26.49 62.51 -62.91
C ARG A 13 -25.36 61.79 -62.17
N ALA A 14 -24.32 62.53 -61.77
CA ALA A 14 -23.22 61.97 -61.00
C ALA A 14 -23.69 61.41 -59.64
N LEU A 15 -24.56 62.14 -58.94
CA LEU A 15 -25.16 61.71 -57.69
C LEU A 15 -26.04 60.46 -57.86
N LEU A 16 -26.87 60.41 -58.91
CA LEU A 16 -27.68 59.21 -59.20
C LEU A 16 -26.81 58.00 -59.50
N ALA A 17 -25.69 58.18 -60.20
CA ALA A 17 -24.76 57.10 -60.49
C ALA A 17 -24.08 56.58 -59.21
N GLU A 18 -23.63 57.46 -58.31
CA GLU A 18 -23.06 57.06 -57.01
C GLU A 18 -24.10 56.41 -56.10
N TYR A 19 -25.32 56.94 -56.06
CA TYR A 19 -26.42 56.34 -55.31
C TYR A 19 -26.74 54.93 -55.83
N GLY A 20 -26.82 54.74 -57.15
CA GLY A 20 -27.00 53.43 -57.76
C GLY A 20 -25.87 52.45 -57.41
N ARG A 21 -24.61 52.90 -57.42
CA ARG A 21 -23.47 52.10 -56.97
C ARG A 21 -23.58 51.70 -55.49
N ALA A 22 -23.93 52.64 -54.63
CA ALA A 22 -24.14 52.37 -53.21
C ALA A 22 -25.29 51.38 -52.98
N GLN A 23 -26.42 51.58 -53.66
CA GLN A 23 -27.58 50.70 -53.60
C GLN A 23 -27.22 49.28 -54.04
N GLN A 24 -26.51 49.11 -55.15
CA GLN A 24 -26.07 47.79 -55.63
C GLN A 24 -25.16 47.08 -54.62
N ARG A 25 -24.22 47.79 -54.00
CA ARG A 25 -23.36 47.23 -52.94
C ARG A 25 -24.22 46.76 -51.76
N CYS A 26 -25.10 47.63 -51.25
CA CYS A 26 -25.98 47.28 -50.13
C CYS A 26 -26.89 46.09 -50.46
N SER A 27 -27.49 46.05 -51.65
CA SER A 27 -28.33 44.93 -52.08
C SER A 27 -27.55 43.62 -52.17
N ARG A 28 -26.31 43.66 -52.68
CA ARG A 28 -25.44 42.48 -52.74
C ARG A 28 -25.09 41.98 -51.33
N ASP A 29 -24.69 42.89 -50.45
CA ASP A 29 -24.27 42.53 -49.10
C ASP A 29 -25.46 41.97 -48.30
N LEU A 30 -26.66 42.56 -48.44
CA LEU A 30 -27.90 42.03 -47.85
C LEU A 30 -28.23 40.62 -48.38
N ALA A 31 -28.09 40.38 -49.69
CA ALA A 31 -28.33 39.07 -50.28
C ALA A 31 -27.31 38.02 -49.83
N GLU A 32 -26.05 38.43 -49.57
CA GLU A 32 -25.04 37.55 -48.99
C GLU A 32 -25.36 37.21 -47.52
N GLN A 33 -25.74 38.21 -46.72
CA GLN A 33 -26.13 37.99 -45.33
C GLN A 33 -27.38 37.10 -45.22
N ALA A 34 -28.38 37.31 -46.07
CA ALA A 34 -29.59 36.47 -46.10
C ALA A 34 -29.23 34.99 -46.35
N ARG A 35 -28.39 34.71 -47.36
CA ARG A 35 -27.91 33.35 -47.64
C ARG A 35 -27.13 32.75 -46.47
N ARG A 36 -26.33 33.55 -45.78
CA ARG A 36 -25.58 33.09 -44.59
C ARG A 36 -26.51 32.77 -43.43
N ILE A 37 -27.54 33.58 -43.21
CA ILE A 37 -28.57 33.32 -42.18
C ILE A 37 -29.30 32.02 -42.48
N GLU A 38 -29.74 31.80 -43.72
CA GLU A 38 -30.42 30.56 -44.13
C GLU A 38 -29.53 29.33 -43.93
N ALA A 39 -28.25 29.41 -44.30
CA ALA A 39 -27.30 28.33 -44.09
C ALA A 39 -27.11 28.01 -42.60
N LEU A 40 -26.91 29.01 -41.75
CA LEU A 40 -26.76 28.83 -40.31
C LEU A 40 -28.05 28.31 -39.66
N GLN A 41 -29.22 28.77 -40.09
CA GLN A 41 -30.51 28.25 -39.61
C GLN A 41 -30.67 26.77 -39.96
N ALA A 42 -30.29 26.37 -41.17
CA ALA A 42 -30.30 24.95 -41.58
C ALA A 42 -29.32 24.11 -40.74
N GLU A 43 -28.14 24.63 -40.41
CA GLU A 43 -27.19 23.96 -39.53
C GLU A 43 -27.72 23.80 -38.10
N VAL A 44 -28.35 24.84 -37.55
CA VAL A 44 -28.97 24.79 -36.22
C VAL A 44 -30.04 23.70 -36.17
N VAL A 45 -30.90 23.60 -37.20
CA VAL A 45 -31.93 22.54 -37.26
C VAL A 45 -31.27 21.15 -37.33
N LYS A 46 -30.24 20.97 -38.16
CA LYS A 46 -29.51 19.69 -38.25
C LYS A 46 -28.86 19.28 -36.94
N LEU A 47 -28.21 20.22 -36.26
CA LEU A 47 -27.56 19.95 -34.97
C LEU A 47 -28.59 19.64 -33.87
N ARG A 48 -29.71 20.37 -33.85
CA ARG A 48 -30.82 20.06 -32.93
C ARG A 48 -31.38 18.66 -33.17
N ALA A 49 -31.59 18.27 -34.43
CA ALA A 49 -32.06 16.93 -34.75
C ALA A 49 -31.07 15.84 -34.26
N ARG A 50 -29.76 16.04 -34.46
CA ARG A 50 -28.73 15.11 -33.95
C ARG A 50 -28.73 15.01 -32.42
N ALA A 51 -28.88 16.14 -31.72
CA ALA A 51 -28.97 16.17 -30.27
C ALA A 51 -30.21 15.41 -29.77
N LEU A 52 -31.38 15.66 -30.37
CA LEU A 52 -32.61 14.94 -30.02
C LEU A 52 -32.47 13.42 -30.22
N VAL A 53 -31.87 12.98 -31.32
CA VAL A 53 -31.63 11.54 -31.57
C VAL A 53 -30.69 10.95 -30.51
N ALA A 54 -29.61 11.65 -30.17
CA ALA A 54 -28.66 11.18 -29.15
C ALA A 54 -29.30 11.13 -27.75
N GLU A 55 -30.05 12.17 -27.37
CA GLU A 55 -30.73 12.25 -26.08
C GLU A 55 -31.82 11.19 -25.92
N THR A 56 -32.62 10.97 -26.97
CA THR A 56 -33.65 9.92 -26.96
C THR A 56 -33.03 8.53 -26.90
N ALA A 57 -31.96 8.25 -27.66
CA ALA A 57 -31.24 6.98 -27.58
C ALA A 57 -30.66 6.74 -26.17
N LEU A 58 -30.11 7.78 -25.54
CA LEU A 58 -29.62 7.71 -24.17
C LEU A 58 -30.74 7.47 -23.16
N ALA A 59 -31.91 8.08 -23.36
CA ALA A 59 -33.07 7.85 -22.50
C ALA A 59 -33.52 6.38 -22.55
N TYR A 60 -33.67 5.81 -23.76
CA TYR A 60 -34.01 4.40 -23.93
C TYR A 60 -32.97 3.46 -23.32
N ALA A 61 -31.67 3.70 -23.56
CA ALA A 61 -30.61 2.89 -22.96
C ALA A 61 -30.60 2.94 -21.42
N ARG A 62 -31.00 4.07 -20.81
CA ARG A 62 -31.15 4.19 -19.36
C ARG A 62 -32.36 3.41 -18.85
N GLU A 63 -33.46 3.40 -19.59
CA GLU A 63 -34.65 2.63 -19.26
C GLU A 63 -34.39 1.12 -19.37
N ASP A 64 -33.75 0.67 -20.46
CA ASP A 64 -33.34 -0.73 -20.63
C ASP A 64 -32.41 -1.20 -19.51
N ARG A 65 -31.47 -0.35 -19.10
CA ARG A 65 -30.60 -0.69 -17.96
C ARG A 65 -31.38 -0.81 -16.66
N ARG A 66 -32.37 0.06 -16.43
CA ARG A 66 -33.24 -0.01 -15.23
C ARG A 66 -34.09 -1.28 -15.27
N SER A 67 -34.70 -1.60 -16.40
CA SER A 67 -35.51 -2.82 -16.54
C SER A 67 -34.68 -4.09 -16.32
N GLN A 68 -33.43 -4.12 -16.78
CA GLN A 68 -32.49 -5.21 -16.47
C GLN A 68 -32.12 -5.28 -14.98
N GLU A 69 -31.90 -4.14 -14.33
CA GLU A 69 -31.62 -4.07 -12.90
C GLU A 69 -32.82 -4.55 -12.06
N GLU A 70 -34.04 -4.22 -12.48
CA GLU A 70 -35.29 -4.66 -11.87
C GLU A 70 -35.61 -6.14 -12.13
N ALA A 71 -35.35 -6.63 -13.35
CA ALA A 71 -35.53 -8.04 -13.71
C ALA A 71 -34.57 -8.96 -12.93
N LEU A 72 -33.41 -8.45 -12.51
CA LEU A 72 -32.39 -9.20 -11.78
C LEU A 72 -32.05 -8.55 -10.43
N PRO A 73 -33.01 -8.51 -9.49
CA PRO A 73 -32.79 -7.89 -8.20
C PRO A 73 -31.68 -8.63 -7.44
N GLY A 74 -30.75 -7.86 -6.87
CA GLY A 74 -29.64 -8.39 -6.09
C GLY A 74 -28.42 -8.88 -6.88
N LEU A 75 -28.38 -8.72 -8.21
CA LEU A 75 -27.22 -9.10 -9.04
C LEU A 75 -25.91 -8.44 -8.56
N ARG A 76 -25.96 -7.16 -8.18
CA ARG A 76 -24.78 -6.45 -7.64
C ARG A 76 -24.26 -7.10 -6.35
N ARG A 77 -25.17 -7.48 -5.44
CA ARG A 77 -24.83 -8.18 -4.19
C ARG A 77 -24.26 -9.57 -4.47
N ARG A 78 -24.84 -10.32 -5.41
CA ARG A 78 -24.33 -11.64 -5.82
C ARG A 78 -22.92 -11.54 -6.42
N ARG A 79 -22.65 -10.54 -7.26
CA ARG A 79 -21.29 -10.28 -7.81
C ARG A 79 -20.29 -9.90 -6.72
N ALA A 80 -20.68 -9.05 -5.77
CA ALA A 80 -19.82 -8.67 -4.65
C ALA A 80 -19.47 -9.88 -3.77
N LEU A 81 -20.47 -10.71 -3.46
CA LEU A 81 -20.28 -11.93 -2.69
C LEU A 81 -19.37 -12.94 -3.42
N ALA A 82 -19.56 -13.12 -4.74
CA ALA A 82 -18.70 -14.00 -5.53
C ALA A 82 -17.22 -13.60 -5.44
N ARG A 83 -16.92 -12.30 -5.58
CA ARG A 83 -15.54 -11.78 -5.43
C ARG A 83 -14.98 -11.98 -4.02
N GLN A 84 -15.81 -11.82 -2.98
CA GLN A 84 -15.39 -12.07 -1.60
C GLN A 84 -15.06 -13.54 -1.37
N VAL A 85 -15.90 -14.44 -1.87
CA VAL A 85 -15.67 -15.89 -1.80
C VAL A 85 -14.37 -16.25 -2.50
N GLU A 86 -14.15 -15.76 -3.73
CA GLU A 86 -12.89 -15.95 -4.47
C GLU A 86 -11.67 -15.47 -3.67
N GLY A 87 -11.76 -14.29 -3.04
CA GLY A 87 -10.69 -13.75 -2.20
C GLY A 87 -10.41 -14.57 -0.95
N LEU A 88 -11.46 -15.07 -0.27
CA LEU A 88 -11.31 -15.95 0.89
C LEU A 88 -10.71 -17.30 0.51
N THR A 89 -11.15 -17.87 -0.61
CA THR A 89 -10.58 -19.12 -1.14
C THR A 89 -9.09 -18.95 -1.44
N GLN A 90 -8.69 -17.84 -2.08
CA GLN A 90 -7.28 -17.56 -2.35
C GLN A 90 -6.47 -17.44 -1.06
N ARG A 91 -7.00 -16.76 -0.04
CA ARG A 91 -6.33 -16.61 1.26
C ARG A 91 -6.17 -17.96 1.97
N LEU A 92 -7.21 -18.80 1.94
CA LEU A 92 -7.16 -20.14 2.51
C LEU A 92 -6.11 -21.00 1.80
N GLN A 93 -6.05 -20.96 0.46
CA GLN A 93 -5.01 -21.65 -0.31
C GLN A 93 -3.60 -21.13 0.01
N ASN A 94 -3.42 -19.83 0.23
CA ASN A 94 -2.14 -19.26 0.65
C ASN A 94 -1.74 -19.79 2.04
N LEU A 95 -2.65 -19.73 3.01
CA LEU A 95 -2.40 -20.24 4.36
C LEU A 95 -2.11 -21.74 4.36
N MET A 96 -2.82 -22.54 3.54
CA MET A 96 -2.52 -23.97 3.40
C MET A 96 -1.11 -24.20 2.83
N ARG A 97 -0.71 -23.44 1.81
CA ARG A 97 0.67 -23.48 1.28
C ARG A 97 1.67 -23.08 2.36
N GLU A 98 1.33 -22.09 3.17
CA GLU A 98 2.17 -21.66 4.28
C GLU A 98 2.29 -22.73 5.37
N VAL A 99 1.21 -23.39 5.77
CA VAL A 99 1.26 -24.47 6.76
C VAL A 99 2.09 -25.64 6.24
N LEU A 100 1.87 -26.04 4.99
CA LEU A 100 2.64 -27.12 4.37
C LEU A 100 4.13 -26.77 4.35
N HIS A 101 4.53 -25.59 3.85
CA HIS A 101 5.97 -25.29 3.76
C HIS A 101 6.69 -25.33 5.13
N TRP A 102 6.02 -24.92 6.22
CA TRP A 102 6.57 -25.03 7.56
C TRP A 102 6.64 -26.49 8.05
N GLN A 103 5.61 -27.31 7.79
CA GLN A 103 5.63 -28.75 8.12
C GLN A 103 6.76 -29.50 7.41
N TRP A 104 6.94 -29.26 6.11
CA TRP A 104 8.03 -29.85 5.32
C TRP A 104 9.40 -29.44 5.87
N ARG A 105 9.58 -28.17 6.26
CA ARG A 105 10.82 -27.69 6.91
C ARG A 105 11.07 -28.36 8.26
N ALA A 106 10.04 -28.55 9.08
CA ALA A 106 10.16 -29.23 10.37
C ALA A 106 10.55 -30.72 10.19
N ALA A 107 9.92 -31.42 9.26
CA ALA A 107 10.23 -32.80 8.93
C ALA A 107 11.68 -32.96 8.39
N ALA A 108 12.12 -32.05 7.52
CA ALA A 108 13.50 -32.05 7.00
C ALA A 108 14.54 -31.82 8.11
N ARG A 109 14.27 -30.92 9.07
CA ARG A 109 15.14 -30.70 10.24
C ARG A 109 15.20 -31.92 11.15
N ALA A 110 14.05 -32.57 11.40
CA ALA A 110 13.99 -33.80 12.19
C ALA A 110 14.76 -34.95 11.51
N GLY A 111 14.64 -35.10 10.19
CA GLY A 111 15.39 -36.09 9.40
C GLY A 111 16.90 -35.82 9.37
N ALA A 112 17.31 -34.56 9.25
CA ALA A 112 18.74 -34.19 9.31
C ALA A 112 19.36 -34.42 10.69
N ALA A 113 18.61 -34.16 11.78
CA ALA A 113 19.05 -34.46 13.14
C ALA A 113 19.16 -35.98 13.38
N HIS A 114 18.26 -36.79 12.80
CA HIS A 114 18.30 -38.24 12.90
C HIS A 114 19.45 -38.85 12.08
N ALA A 115 19.77 -38.29 10.91
CA ALA A 115 20.92 -38.69 10.10
C ALA A 115 22.27 -38.29 10.74
N ALA A 116 22.34 -37.12 11.39
CA ALA A 116 23.53 -36.69 12.13
C ALA A 116 23.76 -37.51 13.42
N GLY A 117 22.69 -38.10 13.99
CA GLY A 117 22.75 -38.98 15.16
C GLY A 117 23.08 -40.45 14.87
N ALA A 118 23.19 -40.86 13.60
CA ALA A 118 23.47 -42.25 13.21
C ALA A 118 24.98 -42.64 13.28
N GLY A 119 25.83 -41.79 13.86
CA GLY A 119 27.24 -42.08 14.13
C GLY A 119 27.52 -42.25 15.63
N LYS A 120 27.64 -43.52 16.06
CA LYS A 120 28.05 -44.06 17.39
C LYS A 120 26.96 -44.16 18.47
N GLY A 121 26.61 -45.40 18.79
CA GLY A 121 25.91 -45.76 20.02
C GLY A 121 26.86 -46.02 21.19
N ALA A 122 26.41 -45.69 22.41
CA ALA A 122 26.28 -46.59 23.56
C ALA A 122 26.00 -45.80 24.85
N ALA A 123 24.95 -46.24 25.57
CA ALA A 123 24.69 -46.16 27.01
C ALA A 123 24.91 -44.82 27.76
N GLY A 124 23.79 -44.29 28.28
CA GLY A 124 23.76 -43.26 29.32
C GLY A 124 22.93 -42.05 28.90
N ARG A 125 21.67 -42.01 29.34
CA ARG A 125 20.85 -40.79 29.30
C ARG A 125 21.52 -39.77 30.25
N PRO A 126 21.86 -38.58 29.73
CA PRO A 126 21.10 -37.42 30.11
C PRO A 126 20.21 -37.05 28.93
N GLU A 127 19.02 -36.56 29.23
CA GLU A 127 18.24 -35.78 28.28
C GLU A 127 19.20 -34.75 27.65
N PRO A 128 19.35 -34.68 26.31
CA PRO A 128 20.08 -33.57 25.75
C PRO A 128 19.23 -32.35 26.07
N ALA A 129 19.57 -31.68 27.17
CA ALA A 129 19.32 -30.26 27.26
C ALA A 129 20.03 -29.70 26.04
N MET A 130 19.30 -29.59 24.92
CA MET A 130 19.73 -28.74 23.83
C MET A 130 20.11 -27.44 24.52
N PRO A 131 21.36 -26.95 24.39
CA PRO A 131 21.68 -25.64 24.94
C PRO A 131 20.58 -24.73 24.41
N ALA A 132 19.77 -24.20 25.33
CA ALA A 132 18.62 -23.40 24.93
C ALA A 132 19.19 -22.34 24.00
N PRO A 133 18.67 -22.22 22.76
CA PRO A 133 19.28 -21.34 21.78
C PRO A 133 19.46 -19.98 22.45
N HIS A 134 20.69 -19.48 22.44
CA HIS A 134 21.00 -18.22 23.08
C HIS A 134 20.34 -17.14 22.24
N ALA A 135 19.09 -16.80 22.57
CA ALA A 135 18.38 -15.76 21.86
C ALA A 135 18.73 -14.42 22.49
N VAL A 136 18.77 -13.35 21.69
CA VAL A 136 18.93 -12.00 22.22
C VAL A 136 17.72 -11.19 21.82
N VAL A 137 17.14 -10.49 22.80
CA VAL A 137 16.06 -9.52 22.55
C VAL A 137 16.69 -8.14 22.43
N CYS A 138 16.43 -7.48 21.31
CA CYS A 138 16.79 -6.08 21.09
C CYS A 138 15.64 -5.18 21.57
N ILE A 139 15.92 -4.34 22.55
CA ILE A 139 15.00 -3.31 23.05
C ILE A 139 15.73 -1.97 23.02
N ALA A 140 15.21 -0.96 22.32
CA ALA A 140 15.73 0.40 22.50
C ALA A 140 15.04 1.05 23.72
N ARG A 141 15.81 1.77 24.55
CA ARG A 141 15.32 2.28 25.83
C ARG A 141 15.34 3.80 25.84
N GLY A 142 14.16 4.42 25.96
CA GLY A 142 14.00 5.86 26.28
C GLY A 142 14.61 6.85 25.27
N PRO A 143 14.53 8.17 25.53
CA PRO A 143 14.61 9.24 24.53
C PRO A 143 15.99 9.45 23.85
N GLY A 144 16.96 8.54 24.06
CA GLY A 144 18.24 8.52 23.37
C GLY A 144 18.46 7.32 22.43
N GLY A 145 17.49 6.42 22.28
CA GLY A 145 17.51 5.36 21.26
C GLY A 145 18.57 4.26 21.46
N ALA A 146 19.24 4.18 22.61
CA ALA A 146 20.27 3.17 22.84
C ALA A 146 19.68 1.74 22.81
N LEU A 147 20.25 0.88 21.97
CA LEU A 147 19.88 -0.52 21.83
C LEU A 147 20.47 -1.35 22.96
N VAL A 148 19.62 -2.09 23.67
CA VAL A 148 20.02 -3.07 24.68
C VAL A 148 19.74 -4.47 24.15
N ALA A 149 20.75 -5.33 24.23
CA ALA A 149 20.65 -6.76 23.96
C ALA A 149 20.50 -7.47 25.30
N GLN A 150 19.34 -8.09 25.54
CA GLN A 150 19.13 -8.93 26.71
C GLN A 150 19.16 -10.40 26.28
N PRO A 151 20.04 -11.24 26.87
CA PRO A 151 20.02 -12.66 26.60
C PRO A 151 18.69 -13.27 27.02
N PHE A 152 18.26 -14.28 26.28
CA PHE A 152 17.00 -14.98 26.41
C PHE A 152 17.33 -16.46 26.54
N GLY A 153 17.29 -16.97 27.77
CA GLY A 153 17.63 -18.35 28.10
C GLY A 153 17.54 -18.65 29.60
N PRO A 154 17.60 -19.92 30.00
CA PRO A 154 17.49 -20.37 31.38
C PRO A 154 18.84 -20.16 32.10
N GLY A 155 19.18 -18.91 32.41
CA GLY A 155 20.45 -18.64 33.07
C GLY A 155 20.88 -17.18 33.09
N GLU A 156 20.01 -16.26 33.51
CA GLU A 156 20.49 -15.02 34.13
C GLU A 156 19.43 -14.40 35.05
N SER A 157 19.87 -14.09 36.28
CA SER A 157 19.12 -13.36 37.29
C SER A 157 18.89 -11.91 36.84
N PRO A 158 17.74 -11.28 37.19
CA PRO A 158 17.58 -9.86 36.93
C PRO A 158 18.68 -9.08 37.67
N PRO A 159 19.26 -8.00 37.10
CA PRO A 159 19.90 -7.02 37.95
C PRO A 159 18.83 -6.52 38.92
N SER A 160 19.06 -6.81 40.21
CA SER A 160 18.30 -6.26 41.32
C SER A 160 18.11 -4.77 41.07
N GLY A 161 16.85 -4.35 41.08
CA GLY A 161 16.50 -2.96 40.86
C GLY A 161 17.12 -2.11 41.95
N ASP A 162 17.93 -1.14 41.54
CA ASP A 162 18.05 0.10 42.26
C ASP A 162 17.75 1.24 41.29
N ALA A 163 16.65 1.92 41.61
CA ALA A 163 16.30 3.20 41.05
C ALA A 163 17.32 4.25 41.53
N GLY A 164 17.81 5.06 40.60
CA GLY A 164 18.32 6.40 40.91
C GLY A 164 19.74 6.69 40.43
N GLN A 165 19.85 7.22 39.21
CA GLN A 165 20.19 8.64 39.07
C GLN A 165 19.94 9.13 37.62
N PRO A 166 19.17 10.23 37.44
CA PRO A 166 19.07 10.90 36.16
C PRO A 166 20.29 11.81 36.02
N GLY A 167 21.24 11.43 35.17
CA GLY A 167 22.41 12.27 34.90
C GLY A 167 23.36 11.65 33.90
N ALA A 168 23.68 12.41 32.86
CA ALA A 168 24.68 12.16 31.82
C ALA A 168 24.35 11.07 30.79
N ALA A 169 23.60 11.48 29.77
CA ALA A 169 23.90 11.04 28.41
C ALA A 169 25.37 11.34 28.10
N SER A 170 26.20 10.31 28.07
CA SER A 170 27.40 10.32 27.23
C SER A 170 27.53 8.96 26.57
N SER A 171 27.58 8.98 25.25
CA SER A 171 27.81 7.82 24.40
C SER A 171 29.21 7.28 24.66
N LEU A 172 29.35 6.39 25.64
CA LEU A 172 30.58 5.63 25.82
C LEU A 172 30.57 4.48 24.78
N PRO A 173 31.66 4.28 24.02
CA PRO A 173 31.77 3.21 23.01
C PRO A 173 31.70 1.77 23.58
N GLY A 174 31.55 1.61 24.90
CA GLY A 174 31.39 0.32 25.58
C GLY A 174 30.04 -0.36 25.31
N ASP A 175 28.94 0.39 25.21
CA ASP A 175 27.60 -0.20 25.11
C ASP A 175 27.31 -0.76 23.70
N ALA A 176 27.82 -0.11 22.65
CA ALA A 176 27.65 -0.56 21.28
C ALA A 176 28.48 -1.81 20.96
N ALA A 177 29.72 -1.87 21.47
CA ALA A 177 30.58 -3.04 21.30
C ALA A 177 30.06 -4.24 22.09
N ALA A 178 29.57 -4.02 23.31
CA ALA A 178 28.90 -5.06 24.11
C ALA A 178 27.64 -5.58 23.43
N PHE A 179 26.81 -4.69 22.88
CA PHE A 179 25.63 -5.05 22.10
C PHE A 179 25.98 -5.90 20.88
N GLU A 180 27.00 -5.52 20.12
CA GLU A 180 27.45 -6.29 18.97
C GLU A 180 28.03 -7.65 19.36
N ALA A 181 28.76 -7.73 20.49
CA ALA A 181 29.23 -9.00 21.03
C ALA A 181 28.07 -9.93 21.41
N SER A 182 27.01 -9.40 22.04
CA SER A 182 25.79 -10.16 22.33
C SER A 182 25.10 -10.64 21.05
N LEU A 183 24.99 -9.81 20.02
CA LEU A 183 24.43 -10.22 18.72
C LEU A 183 25.27 -11.33 18.07
N ARG A 184 26.60 -11.25 18.17
CA ARG A 184 27.52 -12.27 17.65
C ARG A 184 27.47 -13.58 18.44
N ALA A 185 27.17 -13.53 19.74
CA ALA A 185 27.00 -14.73 20.57
C ALA A 185 25.62 -15.41 20.40
N ALA A 186 24.61 -14.70 19.88
CA ALA A 186 23.24 -15.22 19.78
C ALA A 186 23.02 -16.21 18.62
N ASP A 187 22.26 -17.28 18.86
CA ASP A 187 21.77 -18.20 17.82
C ASP A 187 20.55 -17.65 17.08
N PHE A 188 19.78 -16.75 17.72
CA PHE A 188 18.59 -16.12 17.16
C PHE A 188 18.37 -14.71 17.73
N VAL A 189 17.86 -13.77 16.94
CA VAL A 189 17.59 -12.39 17.40
C VAL A 189 16.12 -12.02 17.29
N ILE A 190 15.56 -11.45 18.36
CA ILE A 190 14.17 -10.95 18.41
C ILE A 190 14.18 -9.43 18.53
N CYS A 191 13.54 -8.73 17.60
CA CYS A 191 13.37 -7.27 17.67
C CYS A 191 11.91 -6.93 17.99
N GLN A 192 11.67 -6.07 18.99
CA GLN A 192 10.32 -5.63 19.37
C GLN A 192 10.01 -4.25 18.78
N THR A 193 8.91 -4.09 18.04
CA THR A 193 8.57 -2.85 17.31
C THR A 193 8.19 -1.66 18.20
N GLY A 194 7.81 -1.90 19.46
CA GLY A 194 7.28 -0.87 20.36
C GLY A 194 8.30 0.08 21.01
N CYS A 195 9.60 -0.13 20.81
CA CYS A 195 10.64 0.74 21.38
C CYS A 195 11.82 1.03 20.45
N VAL A 196 11.79 0.58 19.19
CA VAL A 196 12.92 0.68 18.25
C VAL A 196 12.69 1.85 17.29
N GLY A 197 13.66 2.77 17.19
CA GLY A 197 13.64 3.84 16.20
C GLY A 197 13.74 3.29 14.78
N HIS A 198 13.24 4.03 13.78
CA HIS A 198 13.15 3.56 12.39
C HIS A 198 14.50 3.08 11.83
N ASP A 199 15.62 3.70 12.23
CA ASP A 199 16.98 3.37 11.75
C ASP A 199 17.65 2.18 12.45
N ASP A 200 17.28 1.88 13.70
CA ASP A 200 17.94 0.86 14.50
C ASP A 200 17.58 -0.56 14.06
N TYR A 201 16.33 -0.75 13.64
CA TYR A 201 15.86 -2.03 13.10
C TYR A 201 16.65 -2.44 11.85
N TRP A 202 16.86 -1.52 10.92
CA TRP A 202 17.59 -1.80 9.68
C TRP A 202 19.04 -2.21 9.94
N ARG A 203 19.69 -1.63 10.95
CA ARG A 203 21.07 -2.00 11.33
C ARG A 203 21.15 -3.42 11.88
N VAL A 204 20.19 -3.84 12.71
CA VAL A 204 20.12 -5.22 13.22
C VAL A 204 19.76 -6.19 12.10
N GLN A 205 18.81 -5.84 11.23
CA GLN A 205 18.42 -6.67 10.10
C GLN A 205 19.57 -6.88 9.11
N ASP A 206 20.35 -5.83 8.81
CA ASP A 206 21.53 -5.91 7.94
C ASP A 206 22.63 -6.78 8.58
N HIS A 207 22.88 -6.65 9.89
CA HIS A 207 23.81 -7.52 10.62
C HIS A 207 23.39 -9.00 10.53
N CYS A 208 22.12 -9.31 10.81
CA CYS A 208 21.58 -10.67 10.70
C CYS A 208 21.75 -11.23 9.29
N ARG A 209 21.45 -10.42 8.27
CA ARG A 209 21.57 -10.80 6.86
C ARG A 209 23.01 -11.13 6.47
N ARG A 210 23.99 -10.34 6.93
CA ARG A 210 25.42 -10.56 6.63
C ARG A 210 26.03 -11.72 7.39
N THR A 211 25.54 -11.99 8.61
CA THR A 211 26.07 -13.05 9.50
C THR A 211 25.32 -14.38 9.37
N GLY A 212 24.20 -14.41 8.64
CA GLY A 212 23.38 -15.61 8.46
C GLY A 212 22.53 -15.97 9.69
N LYS A 213 22.35 -15.02 10.62
CA LYS A 213 21.59 -15.26 11.86
C LYS A 213 20.08 -15.15 11.61
N PRO A 214 19.27 -16.09 12.12
CA PRO A 214 17.82 -16.02 12.02
C PRO A 214 17.26 -14.91 12.91
N CYS A 215 16.48 -14.00 12.32
CA CYS A 215 15.97 -12.81 13.01
C CYS A 215 14.48 -12.61 12.69
N VAL A 216 13.66 -12.33 13.72
CA VAL A 216 12.21 -12.08 13.57
C VAL A 216 11.83 -10.76 14.24
N LEU A 217 11.04 -9.96 13.52
CA LEU A 217 10.40 -8.77 14.03
C LEU A 217 9.06 -9.14 14.65
N VAL A 218 8.84 -8.78 15.91
CA VAL A 218 7.60 -9.06 16.64
C VAL A 218 6.92 -7.75 16.97
N ASP A 219 5.66 -7.63 16.53
CA ASP A 219 4.91 -6.39 16.68
C ASP A 219 4.34 -6.19 18.10
N GLN A 220 4.14 -7.28 18.85
CA GLN A 220 3.56 -7.24 20.19
C GLN A 220 4.50 -7.86 21.24
N PRO A 221 4.92 -7.12 22.30
CA PRO A 221 5.81 -7.63 23.36
C PRO A 221 5.34 -8.95 23.98
N GLN A 222 4.02 -9.07 24.13
CA GLN A 222 3.36 -10.14 24.87
C GLN A 222 3.63 -11.52 24.26
N VAL A 223 3.83 -11.62 22.95
CA VAL A 223 4.16 -12.89 22.26
C VAL A 223 5.50 -13.45 22.77
N VAL A 224 6.47 -12.57 23.05
CA VAL A 224 7.77 -12.96 23.60
C VAL A 224 7.65 -13.43 25.06
N HIS A 225 6.80 -12.78 25.86
CA HIS A 225 6.52 -13.18 27.25
C HIS A 225 5.76 -14.50 27.37
N VAL A 226 4.84 -14.79 26.44
CA VAL A 226 4.13 -16.08 26.39
C VAL A 226 5.11 -17.21 26.05
N VAL A 227 6.01 -16.99 25.09
CA VAL A 227 7.09 -17.94 24.78
C VAL A 227 8.03 -18.12 25.98
N ARG A 228 8.34 -17.08 26.77
CA ARG A 228 9.09 -17.21 28.05
C ARG A 228 8.41 -18.13 29.06
N GLY A 229 7.08 -18.08 29.14
CA GLY A 229 6.31 -18.93 30.05
C GLY A 229 6.28 -20.41 29.64
N LEU A 230 6.32 -20.68 28.33
CA LEU A 230 6.28 -22.03 27.77
C LEU A 230 7.65 -22.72 27.76
N SER A 231 8.75 -21.95 27.72
CA SER A 231 10.13 -22.50 27.69
C SER A 231 10.76 -22.66 29.07
N ARG A 232 10.10 -22.24 30.16
CA ARG A 232 10.62 -22.40 31.52
C ARG A 232 10.31 -23.82 32.01
N PRO A 233 11.32 -24.70 32.22
CA PRO A 233 11.05 -25.97 32.87
C PRO A 233 10.50 -25.70 34.27
N ALA A 234 9.49 -26.47 34.68
CA ALA A 234 8.92 -26.39 36.02
C ALA A 234 10.05 -26.57 37.06
N PRO A 235 10.04 -25.80 38.17
CA PRO A 235 11.04 -25.99 39.21
C PRO A 235 10.96 -27.44 39.72
N ALA A 236 12.10 -28.11 39.80
CA ALA A 236 12.18 -29.42 40.41
C ALA A 236 11.74 -29.29 41.87
N VAL A 237 10.64 -29.95 42.21
CA VAL A 237 10.17 -30.07 43.59
C VAL A 237 11.19 -30.92 44.32
N ALA A 238 11.96 -30.33 45.23
CA ALA A 238 12.79 -31.07 46.16
C ALA A 238 11.85 -31.73 47.18
N GLU A 239 11.64 -33.04 47.05
CA GLU A 239 10.99 -33.84 48.08
C GLU A 239 11.93 -33.97 49.28
N GLY A 240 11.48 -33.44 50.42
CA GLY A 240 12.06 -33.60 51.75
C GLY A 240 10.95 -33.54 52.77
#